data_AF-L0IMK1-F1
#
_entry.id   AF-L0IMK1-F1
#
_cell.length_a   1.000
_cell.length_b   1.000
_cell.length_c   1.000
_cell.angle_alpha   90.00
_cell.angle_beta   90.00
_cell.angle_gamma   90.00
#
_symmetry.space_group_name_H-M   'P 1'
#
loop_
_entity.id
_entity.type
_entity.pdbx_description
1 polymer ?
#
loop_
_entity_poly.entity_id
_entity_poly.type
_entity_poly.pdbx_seq_one_letter_code
_entity_poly.pdbx_strand_id
1 'polypeptide(L)'
;MANNATSFKFDAKFITRTAILLAITIIVQFIKMPQLITGSIVNAMLIISAYFVGNWSGVSIGLLTPIIAFLVGLMNFPILIPFIMMGNALYVILFSTVKNNIIGMIAGAVVKFLWLAVSVKYILTWFNVNVPQKIVAAFTLPQLITAILGGIIGILLIFILKNYFNKAKE
;
A
#
# COMPACT_ATOMS: atom_id res chain seq x y z
N MET A 1 -18.30 -4.95 -16.24
CA MET A 1 -18.94 -5.63 -15.09
C MET A 1 -19.47 -4.56 -14.16
N ALA A 2 -20.72 -4.72 -13.74
CA ALA A 2 -21.64 -3.67 -13.30
C ALA A 2 -21.10 -2.71 -12.24
N ASN A 3 -21.42 -1.42 -12.43
CA ASN A 3 -21.52 -0.42 -11.37
C ASN A 3 -22.64 -0.86 -10.41
N ASN A 4 -22.38 -1.84 -9.56
CA ASN A 4 -23.14 -1.97 -8.33
C ASN A 4 -22.55 -0.95 -7.38
N ALA A 5 -23.24 0.17 -7.20
CA ALA A 5 -23.07 1.01 -6.03
C ALA A 5 -23.53 0.20 -4.81
N THR A 6 -22.74 -0.80 -4.42
CA THR A 6 -22.87 -1.45 -3.13
C THR A 6 -22.59 -0.36 -2.10
N SER A 7 -23.65 0.09 -1.41
CA SER A 7 -23.50 0.90 -0.21
C SER A 7 -22.41 0.25 0.64
N PHE A 8 -21.32 0.96 0.89
CA PHE A 8 -20.24 0.45 1.72
C PHE A 8 -20.83 0.04 3.08
N LYS A 9 -20.80 -1.26 3.38
CA LYS A 9 -21.32 -1.80 4.63
C LYS A 9 -20.13 -2.17 5.51
N PHE A 10 -19.92 -1.37 6.56
CA PHE A 10 -19.01 -1.71 7.65
C PHE A 10 -19.63 -2.84 8.46
N ASP A 11 -19.29 -4.09 8.12
CA ASP A 11 -19.78 -5.28 8.81
C ASP A 11 -18.64 -6.04 9.51
N ALA A 12 -19.00 -7.00 10.37
CA ALA A 12 -18.01 -7.79 11.10
C ALA A 12 -17.07 -8.57 10.17
N LYS A 13 -17.54 -8.97 8.98
CA LYS A 13 -16.71 -9.68 7.99
C LYS A 13 -15.64 -8.76 7.40
N PHE A 14 -15.99 -7.53 7.07
CA PHE A 14 -15.05 -6.50 6.62
C PHE A 14 -13.96 -6.28 7.66
N ILE A 15 -14.35 -5.97 8.91
CA ILE A 15 -13.40 -5.70 10.00
C ILE A 15 -12.45 -6.88 10.21
N THR A 16 -12.99 -8.10 10.34
CA THR A 16 -12.19 -9.30 10.58
C THR A 16 -11.21 -9.58 9.43
N ARG A 17 -11.65 -9.47 8.17
CA ARG A 17 -10.77 -9.70 7.02
C ARG A 17 -9.68 -8.64 6.91
N THR A 18 -10.02 -7.37 7.11
CA THR A 18 -9.03 -6.27 7.15
C THR A 18 -8.04 -6.46 8.27
N ALA A 19 -8.50 -6.86 9.47
CA ALA A 19 -7.64 -7.11 10.63
C ALA A 19 -6.66 -8.26 10.38
N ILE A 20 -7.10 -9.37 9.77
CA ILE A 20 -6.22 -10.49 9.42
C ILE A 20 -5.15 -10.06 8.40
N LEU A 21 -5.54 -9.34 7.34
CA LEU A 21 -4.59 -8.86 6.33
C LEU A 21 -3.61 -7.83 6.93
N LEU A 22 -4.09 -6.96 7.81
CA LEU A 22 -3.23 -6.05 8.56
C LEU A 22 -2.25 -6.83 9.45
N ALA A 23 -2.71 -7.83 10.21
CA ALA A 23 -1.86 -8.66 11.06
C ALA A 23 -0.74 -9.34 10.27
N ILE A 24 -1.05 -9.91 9.10
CA ILE A 24 -0.03 -10.48 8.18
C ILE A 24 0.99 -9.40 7.77
N THR A 25 0.50 -8.20 7.43
CA THR A 25 1.36 -7.08 7.05
C THR A 25 2.29 -6.67 8.20
N ILE A 26 1.78 -6.66 9.43
CA ILE A 26 2.54 -6.34 10.64
C ILE A 26 3.62 -7.39 10.88
N ILE A 27 3.30 -8.69 10.78
CA ILE A 27 4.28 -9.78 10.93
C ILE A 27 5.45 -9.56 9.98
N VAL A 28 5.18 -9.23 8.72
CA VAL A 28 6.24 -8.94 7.72
C VAL A 28 7.10 -7.75 8.15
N GLN A 29 6.50 -6.68 8.69
CA GLN A 29 7.23 -5.52 9.20
C GLN A 29 8.11 -5.88 10.41
N PHE A 30 7.67 -6.81 11.27
CA PHE A 30 8.46 -7.27 12.42
C PHE A 30 9.70 -8.09 12.04
N ILE A 31 9.74 -8.71 10.86
CA ILE A 31 10.93 -9.45 10.39
C ILE A 31 12.10 -8.49 10.11
N LYS A 32 11.84 -7.19 9.88
CA LYS A 32 12.87 -6.16 9.62
C LYS A 32 13.79 -6.46 8.43
N MET A 33 13.22 -7.04 7.37
CA MET A 33 13.93 -7.22 6.11
C MET A 33 14.30 -5.88 5.45
N PRO A 34 15.26 -5.88 4.50
CA PRO A 34 15.59 -4.68 3.72
C PRO A 34 14.36 -3.97 3.17
N GLN A 35 14.41 -2.64 3.11
CA GLN A 35 13.29 -1.79 2.71
C GLN A 35 12.67 -2.20 1.37
N LEU A 36 13.50 -2.68 0.42
CA LEU A 36 13.03 -3.14 -0.88
C LEU A 36 12.09 -4.36 -0.74
N ILE A 37 12.39 -5.29 0.18
CA ILE A 37 11.59 -6.50 0.40
C ILE A 37 10.35 -6.15 1.23
N THR A 38 10.54 -5.56 2.40
CA THR A 38 9.45 -5.17 3.31
C THR A 38 8.46 -4.24 2.61
N GLY A 39 8.96 -3.21 1.91
CA GLY A 39 8.14 -2.27 1.17
C GLY A 39 7.35 -2.93 0.04
N SER A 40 7.95 -3.89 -0.69
CA SER A 40 7.24 -4.61 -1.75
C SER A 40 6.10 -5.44 -1.17
N ILE A 41 6.33 -6.17 -0.09
CA ILE A 41 5.29 -7.00 0.53
C ILE A 41 4.17 -6.14 1.11
N VAL A 42 4.49 -5.02 1.79
CA VAL A 42 3.47 -4.09 2.29
C VAL A 42 2.61 -3.57 1.14
N ASN A 43 3.21 -3.13 0.02
CA ASN A 43 2.46 -2.71 -1.17
C ASN A 43 1.60 -3.83 -1.76
N ALA A 44 2.08 -5.08 -1.77
CA ALA A 44 1.29 -6.22 -2.18
C ALA A 44 0.04 -6.39 -1.29
N MET A 45 0.19 -6.27 0.03
CA MET A 45 -0.92 -6.37 0.98
C MET A 45 -1.96 -5.25 0.80
N LEU A 46 -1.54 -4.04 0.42
CA LEU A 46 -2.47 -2.95 0.06
C LEU A 46 -3.35 -3.34 -1.14
N ILE A 47 -2.74 -3.91 -2.18
CA ILE A 47 -3.44 -4.32 -3.40
C ILE A 47 -4.36 -5.53 -3.14
N ILE A 48 -3.86 -6.54 -2.43
CA ILE A 48 -4.62 -7.74 -2.06
C ILE A 48 -5.85 -7.36 -1.22
N SER A 49 -5.68 -6.50 -0.22
CA SER A 49 -6.77 -6.08 0.65
C SER A 49 -7.81 -5.22 -0.09
N ALA A 50 -7.35 -4.31 -0.96
CA ALA A 50 -8.24 -3.55 -1.83
C ALA A 50 -9.09 -4.44 -2.73
N TYR A 51 -8.49 -5.50 -3.29
CA TYR A 51 -9.17 -6.41 -4.21
C TYR A 51 -10.15 -7.37 -3.52
N PHE A 52 -9.74 -8.06 -2.45
CA PHE A 52 -10.54 -9.12 -1.82
C PHE A 52 -11.57 -8.61 -0.81
N VAL A 53 -11.30 -7.48 -0.16
CA VAL A 53 -12.15 -6.93 0.92
C VAL A 53 -12.81 -5.63 0.48
N GLY A 54 -12.07 -4.79 -0.25
CA GLY A 54 -12.58 -3.55 -0.85
C GLY A 54 -11.63 -2.37 -0.61
N ASN A 55 -11.83 -1.29 -1.38
CA ASN A 55 -10.98 -0.10 -1.39
C ASN A 55 -10.68 0.44 0.02
N TRP A 56 -11.70 0.58 0.88
CA TRP A 56 -11.54 1.07 2.24
C TRP A 56 -10.70 0.16 3.15
N SER A 57 -10.65 -1.15 2.88
CA SER A 57 -9.76 -2.06 3.59
C SER A 57 -8.31 -1.74 3.25
N GLY A 58 -7.99 -1.59 1.96
CA GLY A 58 -6.65 -1.24 1.51
C GLY A 58 -6.23 0.15 2.00
N VAL A 59 -7.12 1.13 1.97
CA VAL A 59 -6.85 2.47 2.54
C VAL A 59 -6.55 2.36 4.03
N SER A 60 -7.37 1.66 4.81
CA SER A 60 -7.16 1.49 6.25
C SER A 60 -5.79 0.88 6.57
N ILE A 61 -5.39 -0.17 5.85
CA ILE A 61 -4.05 -0.75 5.99
C ILE A 61 -2.97 0.26 5.55
N GLY A 62 -3.20 1.00 4.47
CA GLY A 62 -2.30 2.04 3.98
C GLY A 62 -2.06 3.18 4.98
N LEU A 63 -3.06 3.51 5.79
CA LEU A 63 -2.99 4.51 6.84
C LEU A 63 -2.28 3.97 8.11
N LEU A 64 -2.51 2.71 8.46
CA LEU A 64 -1.95 2.13 9.69
C LEU A 64 -0.50 1.66 9.53
N THR A 65 -0.14 1.14 8.35
CA THR A 65 1.20 0.57 8.09
C THR A 65 2.38 1.50 8.35
N PRO A 66 2.35 2.82 8.07
CA PRO A 66 3.49 3.70 8.35
C PRO A 66 3.64 3.99 9.85
N ILE A 67 2.52 4.06 10.57
CA ILE A 67 2.51 4.21 12.04
C ILE A 67 3.18 2.97 12.66
N ILE A 68 2.78 1.79 12.22
CA ILE A 68 3.34 0.53 12.75
C ILE A 68 4.80 0.37 12.35
N ALA A 69 5.19 0.74 11.12
CA ALA A 69 6.58 0.73 10.69
C ALA A 69 7.46 1.62 11.59
N PHE A 70 6.96 2.78 12.02
CA PHE A 70 7.64 3.63 12.99
C PHE A 70 7.77 2.93 14.36
N LEU A 71 6.67 2.39 14.89
CA LEU A 71 6.66 1.71 16.20
C LEU A 71 7.58 0.48 16.26
N VAL A 72 7.71 -0.26 15.15
CA VAL A 72 8.58 -1.43 15.03
C VAL A 72 10.06 -1.03 14.81
N GLY A 73 10.33 0.25 14.53
CA GLY A 73 11.68 0.77 14.32
C GLY A 73 12.22 0.56 12.90
N LEU A 74 11.35 0.44 11.90
CA LEU A 74 11.75 0.41 10.48
C LEU A 74 12.02 1.81 9.91
N MET A 75 11.46 2.84 10.53
CA MET A 75 11.55 4.22 10.07
C MET A 75 11.90 5.14 11.23
N ASN A 76 12.89 6.00 11.03
CA ASN A 76 13.39 6.90 12.07
C ASN A 76 12.98 8.37 11.87
N PHE A 77 11.98 8.63 11.01
CA PHE A 77 11.58 9.99 10.65
C PHE A 77 10.04 10.15 10.65
N PRO A 78 9.45 10.39 11.83
CA PRO A 78 7.99 10.36 12.00
C PRO A 78 7.26 11.44 11.21
N ILE A 79 7.92 12.56 10.88
CA ILE A 79 7.34 13.64 10.06
C ILE A 79 6.91 13.12 8.67
N LEU A 80 7.53 12.04 8.16
CA LEU A 80 7.16 11.44 6.88
C LEU A 80 5.87 10.60 6.93
N ILE A 81 5.44 10.15 8.12
CA ILE A 81 4.27 9.26 8.31
C ILE A 81 3.03 9.77 7.56
N PRO A 82 2.55 11.01 7.75
CA PRO A 82 1.34 11.48 7.06
C PRO A 82 1.49 11.49 5.53
N PHE A 83 2.68 11.75 5.00
CA PHE A 83 2.95 11.73 3.56
C PHE A 83 2.89 10.31 3.00
N ILE A 84 3.41 9.33 3.74
CA ILE A 84 3.37 7.91 3.36
C ILE A 84 1.94 7.37 3.44
N MET A 85 1.19 7.75 4.48
CA MET A 85 -0.23 7.42 4.62
C MET A 85 -1.02 7.90 3.41
N MET A 86 -0.83 9.16 3.01
CA MET A 86 -1.45 9.71 1.79
C MET A 86 -1.00 8.98 0.53
N GLY A 87 0.30 8.73 0.35
CA GLY A 87 0.82 8.00 -0.79
C GLY A 87 0.25 6.58 -0.92
N ASN A 88 0.10 5.86 0.20
CA ASN A 88 -0.54 4.55 0.25
C ASN A 88 -2.03 4.61 -0.10
N ALA A 89 -2.75 5.60 0.42
CA ALA A 89 -4.16 5.80 0.11
C ALA A 89 -4.36 6.11 -1.38
N LEU A 90 -3.55 7.01 -1.96
CA LEU A 90 -3.56 7.32 -3.39
C LEU A 90 -3.30 6.07 -4.24
N TYR A 91 -2.32 5.25 -3.85
CA TYR A 91 -2.02 4.01 -4.55
C TYR A 91 -3.22 3.06 -4.59
N VAL A 92 -3.85 2.84 -3.43
CA VAL A 92 -5.01 1.95 -3.30
C VAL A 92 -6.24 2.47 -4.05
N ILE A 93 -6.51 3.78 -3.94
CA ILE A 93 -7.65 4.40 -4.61
C ILE A 93 -7.50 4.28 -6.12
N LEU A 94 -6.34 4.65 -6.68
CA LEU A 94 -6.10 4.57 -8.12
C LEU A 94 -6.17 3.13 -8.64
N PHE A 95 -5.60 2.18 -7.90
CA PHE A 95 -5.75 0.77 -8.22
C PHE A 95 -7.21 0.33 -8.27
N SER A 96 -8.03 0.76 -7.31
CA SER A 96 -9.43 0.34 -7.18
C SER A 96 -10.37 1.03 -8.17
N THR A 97 -10.06 2.27 -8.58
CA THR A 97 -10.92 3.06 -9.49
C THR A 97 -10.69 2.73 -10.96
N VAL A 98 -9.49 2.29 -11.33
CA VAL A 98 -9.15 1.97 -12.72
C VAL A 98 -9.59 0.54 -13.03
N LYS A 99 -10.43 0.38 -14.07
CA LYS A 99 -11.01 -0.92 -14.45
C LYS A 99 -9.97 -2.02 -14.74
N ASN A 100 -8.81 -1.64 -15.28
CA ASN A 100 -7.73 -2.57 -15.55
C ASN A 100 -6.76 -2.56 -14.36
N ASN A 101 -6.68 -3.68 -13.64
CA ASN A 101 -5.85 -3.84 -12.46
C ASN A 101 -4.36 -3.49 -12.71
N ILE A 102 -3.82 -3.82 -13.89
CA ILE A 102 -2.42 -3.54 -14.22
C ILE A 102 -2.24 -2.03 -14.41
N ILE A 103 -3.11 -1.39 -15.19
CA ILE A 103 -3.05 0.07 -15.40
C ILE A 103 -3.26 0.82 -14.09
N GLY A 104 -4.22 0.41 -13.27
CA GLY A 104 -4.47 0.98 -11.94
C GLY A 104 -3.27 0.85 -11.02
N MET A 105 -2.61 -0.31 -11.03
CA MET A 105 -1.39 -0.55 -10.27
C MET A 105 -0.23 0.34 -10.75
N ILE A 106 0.01 0.44 -12.07
CA ILE A 106 1.09 1.28 -12.62
C ILE A 106 0.82 2.76 -12.28
N ALA A 107 -0.39 3.24 -12.59
CA ALA A 107 -0.77 4.63 -12.35
C ALA A 107 -0.67 4.99 -10.86
N GLY A 108 -1.20 4.13 -9.99
CA GLY A 108 -1.12 4.34 -8.55
C GLY A 108 0.31 4.31 -8.00
N ALA A 109 1.17 3.42 -8.52
CA ALA A 109 2.57 3.36 -8.13
C ALA A 109 3.33 4.64 -8.54
N VAL A 110 3.10 5.13 -9.75
CA VAL A 110 3.68 6.38 -10.25
C VAL A 110 3.20 7.57 -9.44
N VAL A 111 1.90 7.70 -9.18
CA VAL A 111 1.35 8.80 -8.38
C VAL A 111 1.88 8.78 -6.95
N LYS A 112 1.92 7.60 -6.31
CA LYS A 112 2.51 7.43 -4.98
C LYS A 112 3.99 7.85 -4.96
N PHE A 113 4.76 7.44 -5.96
CA PHE A 113 6.16 7.83 -6.09
C PHE A 113 6.30 9.35 -6.26
N LEU A 114 5.55 9.96 -7.17
CA LEU A 114 5.60 11.41 -7.40
C LEU A 114 5.22 12.19 -6.15
N TRP A 115 4.15 11.77 -5.48
CA TRP A 115 3.71 12.35 -4.21
C TRP A 115 4.83 12.34 -3.17
N LEU A 116 5.44 11.18 -2.94
CA LEU A 116 6.51 11.04 -1.94
C LEU A 116 7.79 11.76 -2.34
N ALA A 117 8.19 11.67 -3.61
CA ALA A 117 9.37 12.35 -4.13
C ALA A 117 9.24 13.87 -4.03
N VAL A 118 8.08 14.43 -4.35
CA VAL A 118 7.79 15.86 -4.19
C VAL A 118 7.76 16.24 -2.72
N SER A 119 7.17 15.39 -1.88
CA SER A 119 7.08 15.64 -0.43
C SER A 119 8.45 15.78 0.22
N VAL A 120 9.37 14.83 -0.03
CA VAL A 120 10.69 14.81 0.61
C VAL A 120 11.69 15.79 0.00
N LYS A 121 11.51 16.21 -1.27
CA LYS A 121 12.40 17.16 -1.93
C LYS A 121 11.97 18.61 -1.74
N TYR A 122 10.67 18.87 -1.81
CA TYR A 122 10.14 20.23 -1.90
C TYR A 122 9.25 20.58 -0.72
N ILE A 123 8.21 19.79 -0.43
CA ILE A 123 7.20 20.18 0.57
C ILE A 123 7.83 20.31 1.96
N LEU A 124 8.55 19.29 2.42
CA LEU A 124 9.18 19.32 3.74
C LEU A 124 10.25 20.43 3.85
N THR A 125 11.03 20.63 2.78
CA THR A 125 12.02 21.71 2.70
C THR A 125 11.36 23.08 2.80
N TRP A 126 10.18 23.26 2.20
CA TRP A 126 9.41 24.50 2.29
C TRP A 126 8.91 24.80 3.71
N PHE A 127 8.61 23.75 4.49
CA PHE A 127 8.32 23.87 5.93
C PHE A 127 9.59 23.97 6.79
N ASN A 128 10.74 24.27 6.21
CA ASN A 128 12.03 24.42 6.90
C ASN A 128 12.48 23.15 7.65
N VAL A 129 12.02 21.98 7.19
CA VAL A 129 12.41 20.66 7.72
C VAL A 129 13.63 20.15 6.96
N ASN A 130 14.76 20.00 7.66
CA ASN A 130 15.97 19.42 7.09
C ASN A 130 15.83 17.90 6.99
N VAL A 131 15.49 17.42 5.79
CA VAL A 131 15.39 15.98 5.50
C VAL A 131 16.78 15.43 5.18
N PRO A 132 17.31 14.44 5.93
CA PRO A 132 18.59 13.82 5.61
C PRO A 132 18.60 13.22 4.20
N GLN A 133 19.70 13.38 3.46
CA GLN A 133 19.81 12.87 2.09
C GLN A 133 19.55 11.36 1.97
N LYS A 134 19.93 10.57 3.00
CA LYS A 134 19.63 9.13 3.06
C LYS A 134 18.13 8.84 3.00
N ILE A 135 17.31 9.69 3.64
CA ILE A 135 15.86 9.56 3.63
C ILE A 135 15.32 9.96 2.25
N VAL A 136 15.78 11.07 1.69
CA VAL A 136 15.38 11.49 0.34
C VAL A 136 15.68 10.39 -0.69
N ALA A 137 16.85 9.76 -0.62
CA ALA A 137 17.21 8.64 -1.50
C ALA A 137 16.32 7.41 -1.29
N ALA A 138 16.01 7.06 -0.03
CA ALA A 138 15.17 5.91 0.30
C ALA A 138 13.70 6.08 -0.14
N PHE A 139 13.17 7.31 -0.09
CA PHE A 139 11.77 7.62 -0.38
C PHE A 139 11.50 8.13 -1.80
N THR A 140 12.48 7.99 -2.70
CA THR A 140 12.34 8.32 -4.13
C THR A 140 12.29 7.05 -4.97
N LEU A 141 13.31 6.75 -5.77
CA LEU A 141 13.28 5.66 -6.74
C LEU A 141 13.00 4.28 -6.12
N PRO A 142 13.55 3.91 -4.94
CA PRO A 142 13.20 2.65 -4.29
C PRO A 142 11.70 2.53 -4.01
N GLN A 143 11.00 3.64 -3.78
CA GLN A 143 9.58 3.63 -3.49
C GLN A 143 8.72 3.30 -4.71
N LEU A 144 9.17 3.68 -5.91
CA LEU A 144 8.56 3.27 -7.16
C LEU A 144 8.78 1.77 -7.42
N ILE A 145 10.02 1.30 -7.23
CA ILE A 145 10.37 -0.12 -7.43
C ILE A 145 9.55 -1.01 -6.49
N THR A 146 9.48 -0.66 -5.20
CA THR A 146 8.67 -1.43 -4.23
C THR A 146 7.18 -1.41 -4.53
N ALA A 147 6.64 -0.29 -5.00
CA ALA A 147 5.23 -0.21 -5.37
C ALA A 147 4.93 -1.09 -6.59
N ILE A 148 5.79 -1.09 -7.61
CA ILE A 148 5.62 -1.94 -8.80
C ILE A 148 5.80 -3.41 -8.44
N LEU A 149 6.88 -3.79 -7.76
CA LEU A 149 7.13 -5.18 -7.36
C LEU A 149 6.02 -5.71 -6.46
N GLY A 150 5.62 -4.93 -5.45
CA GLY A 150 4.50 -5.28 -4.58
C GLY A 150 3.19 -5.43 -5.34
N GLY A 151 2.92 -4.51 -6.27
CA GLY A 151 1.74 -4.58 -7.13
C GLY A 151 1.71 -5.82 -8.02
N ILE A 152 2.83 -6.19 -8.64
CA ILE A 152 2.97 -7.40 -9.45
C ILE A 152 2.71 -8.64 -8.58
N ILE A 153 3.35 -8.73 -7.40
CA ILE A 153 3.16 -9.82 -6.46
C ILE A 153 1.68 -9.90 -6.03
N GLY A 154 1.06 -8.76 -5.72
CA GLY A 154 -0.34 -8.69 -5.32
C GLY A 154 -1.28 -9.17 -6.42
N ILE A 155 -1.10 -8.71 -7.65
CA ILE A 155 -1.90 -9.13 -8.81
C ILE A 155 -1.72 -10.63 -9.10
N LEU A 156 -0.49 -11.14 -9.02
CA LEU A 156 -0.21 -12.55 -9.23
C LEU A 156 -0.92 -13.43 -8.19
N LEU A 157 -0.84 -13.06 -6.91
CA LEU A 157 -1.54 -13.77 -5.84
C LEU A 157 -3.06 -13.70 -5.99
N ILE A 158 -3.59 -12.54 -6.39
CA ILE A 158 -5.02 -12.39 -6.72
C ILE A 158 -5.43 -13.38 -7.80
N PHE A 159 -4.65 -13.48 -8.88
CA PHE A 159 -4.94 -14.40 -9.99
C PHE A 159 -4.93 -15.86 -9.53
N ILE A 160 -3.89 -16.27 -8.77
CA ILE A 160 -3.76 -17.64 -8.25
C ILE A 160 -4.95 -18.01 -7.34
N LEU A 161 -5.24 -17.15 -6.36
CA LEU A 161 -6.31 -17.40 -5.39
C LEU A 161 -7.69 -17.42 -6.05
N LYS A 162 -7.96 -16.49 -6.99
CA LYS A 162 -9.22 -16.47 -7.74
C LYS A 162 -9.43 -17.77 -8.52
N ASN A 163 -8.40 -18.25 -9.21
CA ASN A 163 -8.49 -19.49 -9.97
C ASN A 163 -8.69 -20.71 -9.08
N TYR A 164 -8.03 -20.75 -7.92
CA TYR A 164 -8.21 -21.82 -6.93
C TYR A 164 -9.63 -21.86 -6.38
N PHE A 165 -10.18 -20.71 -5.97
CA PHE A 165 -11.56 -20.65 -5.45
C PHE A 165 -12.64 -20.92 -6.48
N ASN A 166 -12.37 -20.68 -7.77
CA ASN A 166 -13.29 -21.05 -8.84
C ASN A 166 -13.31 -22.57 -9.03
N LYS A 167 -12.13 -23.21 -9.09
CA LYS A 167 -12.03 -24.68 -9.19
C LYS A 167 -12.64 -25.41 -8.00
N ALA A 168 -12.53 -24.86 -6.78
CA ALA A 168 -13.09 -25.49 -5.59
C ALA A 168 -14.62 -25.41 -5.48
N LYS A 169 -15.29 -24.67 -6.38
CA LYS A 169 -16.76 -24.58 -6.46
C LYS A 169 -17.37 -25.47 -7.53
N GLU A 170 -16.53 -26.05 -8.39
CA GLU A 170 -16.89 -27.07 -9.39
C GLU A 170 -16.84 -28.46 -8.72
#